data_AF-A0A2L2Z9F5-F1
#
_entry.id   AF-A0A2L2Z9F5-F1
#
_cell.length_a   1.000
_cell.length_b   1.000
_cell.length_c   1.000
_cell.angle_alpha   90.00
_cell.angle_beta   90.00
_cell.angle_gamma   90.00
#
_symmetry.space_group_name_H-M   'P 1'
#
loop_
_entity.id
_entity.type
_entity.pdbx_description
1 polymer ?
#
loop_
_entity_poly.entity_id
_entity_poly.type
_entity_poly.pdbx_seq_one_letter_code
_entity_poly.pdbx_strand_id
1 'polypeptide(L)' 'RYLAEVATGHQKKRAVEQPQKAHQEAFDTSKRKMQPTHPIRLGLALNLSVFYFEILNSPDKACQLAK' A
#
# COMPACT_ATOMS: atom_id res chain seq x y z
N ARG A 1 7.83 1.32 -3.09
CA ARG A 1 7.37 2.54 -3.80
C ARG A 1 8.48 3.11 -4.67
N TYR A 2 9.55 3.65 -4.10
CA TYR A 2 10.66 4.27 -4.87
C TYR A 2 11.27 3.39 -5.96
N LEU A 3 11.53 2.11 -5.66
CA LEU A 3 12.02 1.16 -6.67
C LEU A 3 11.01 0.86 -7.78
N ALA A 4 9.71 0.93 -7.51
CA ALA A 4 8.66 0.71 -8.51
C ALA A 4 8.42 1.93 -9.41
N GLU A 5 8.78 3.13 -8.96
CA GLU A 5 8.69 4.37 -9.76
C GLU A 5 9.72 4.39 -10.89
N VAL A 6 10.90 3.80 -10.66
CA VAL A 6 12.02 3.79 -11.63
C VAL A 6 12.16 2.49 -12.43
N ALA A 7 11.53 1.41 -11.97
CA ALA A 7 11.65 0.10 -12.62
C ALA A 7 10.81 0.00 -13.90
N THR A 8 11.41 -0.54 -14.97
CA THR A 8 10.76 -0.78 -16.27
C THR A 8 10.67 -2.28 -16.58
N GLY A 9 9.75 -2.65 -17.47
CA GLY A 9 9.59 -4.04 -17.93
C GLY A 9 9.31 -5.06 -16.82
N HIS A 10 9.98 -6.22 -16.88
CA HIS A 10 9.80 -7.32 -15.93
C HIS A 10 10.24 -7.00 -14.49
N GLN A 11 11.14 -6.02 -14.30
CA GLN A 11 11.58 -5.60 -12.97
C GLN A 11 10.48 -4.82 -12.26
N LYS A 12 9.60 -4.12 -12.99
CA LYS A 12 8.47 -3.37 -12.43
C LYS A 12 7.52 -4.29 -11.65
N LYS A 13 7.16 -5.46 -12.20
CA LYS A 13 6.28 -6.42 -11.50
C LYS A 13 6.84 -6.82 -10.15
N ARG A 14 8.11 -7.23 -10.09
CA ARG A 14 8.77 -7.61 -8.82
C ARG A 14 8.94 -6.43 -7.86
N ALA A 15 9.26 -5.25 -8.41
CA ALA A 15 9.39 -4.02 -7.63
C ALA A 15 8.04 -3.56 -7.03
N VAL A 16 6.91 -4.01 -7.56
CA VAL A 16 5.56 -3.69 -7.08
C VAL A 16 5.01 -4.79 -6.15
N GLU A 17 5.19 -6.06 -6.48
CA GLU A 17 4.64 -7.19 -5.71
C GLU A 17 5.19 -7.27 -4.29
N GLN A 18 6.49 -7.06 -4.10
CA GLN A 18 7.10 -7.10 -2.75
C GLN A 18 6.56 -5.99 -1.85
N PRO A 19 6.60 -4.70 -2.24
CA PRO A 19 6.00 -3.63 -1.44
C PRO A 19 4.51 -3.82 -1.19
N GLN A 20 3.77 -4.31 -2.20
CA GLN A 20 2.34 -4.58 -2.03
C GLN A 20 2.09 -5.59 -0.91
N LYS A 21 2.79 -6.73 -0.92
CA LYS A 21 2.68 -7.74 0.14
C LYS A 21 3.05 -7.17 1.50
N ALA A 22 4.19 -6.48 1.60
CA ALA A 22 4.66 -5.91 2.85
C ALA A 22 3.68 -4.89 3.44
N HIS A 23 3.14 -3.99 2.62
CA HIS A 23 2.15 -3.01 3.07
C HIS A 23 0.83 -3.67 3.49
N GLN A 24 0.37 -4.69 2.76
CA GLN A 24 -0.85 -5.42 3.11
C GLN A 24 -0.70 -6.15 4.45
N GLU A 25 0.42 -6.86 4.65
CA GLU A 25 0.69 -7.60 5.89
C GLU A 25 0.84 -6.67 7.10
N ALA A 26 1.52 -5.53 6.92
CA ALA A 26 1.63 -4.50 7.94
C ALA A 26 0.25 -3.93 8.31
N PHE A 27 -0.58 -3.65 7.31
CA PHE A 27 -1.93 -3.14 7.53
C PHE A 27 -2.82 -4.16 8.25
N ASP A 28 -2.81 -5.43 7.83
CA ASP A 28 -3.59 -6.49 8.47
C ASP A 28 -3.13 -6.77 9.91
N THR A 29 -1.83 -6.68 10.16
CA THR A 29 -1.29 -6.76 11.53
C THR A 29 -1.74 -5.57 12.37
N SER A 30 -1.73 -4.36 11.80
CA SER A 30 -2.22 -3.16 12.50
C SER A 30 -3.72 -3.25 12.81
N LYS A 31 -4.53 -3.86 11.95
CA LYS A 31 -5.96 -4.08 12.20
C LYS A 31 -6.21 -4.95 13.43
N ARG A 32 -5.36 -5.97 13.65
CA ARG A 32 -5.47 -6.88 14.80
C ARG A 32 -4.90 -6.30 16.09
N LYS A 33 -3.85 -5.47 16.00
CA LYS A 33 -3.06 -5.01 17.16
C LYS A 33 -3.34 -3.56 17.57
N MET A 34 -4.01 -2.76 16.75
CA MET A 34 -4.18 -1.32 16.98
C MET A 34 -5.63 -0.89 16.79
N GLN A 35 -6.04 0.09 17.61
CA GLN A 35 -7.34 0.76 17.47
C GLN A 35 -7.44 1.47 16.10
N PRO A 36 -8.64 1.61 15.51
CA PRO A 36 -8.83 2.28 14.21
C PRO A 36 -8.29 3.70 14.16
N THR A 37 -8.31 4.43 15.28
CA THR A 37 -7.83 5.82 15.40
C THR A 37 -6.32 5.92 15.63
N HIS A 38 -5.61 4.79 15.74
CA HIS A 38 -4.18 4.79 16.03
C HIS A 38 -3.38 5.43 14.87
N PRO A 39 -2.53 6.44 15.11
CA PRO A 39 -1.85 7.18 14.05
C PRO A 39 -1.03 6.30 13.09
N ILE A 40 -0.36 5.26 13.60
CA ILE A 40 0.40 4.32 12.74
C ILE A 40 -0.54 3.53 11.82
N ARG A 41 -1.71 3.11 12.30
CA ARG A 41 -2.69 2.36 11.48
C ARG A 41 -3.28 3.25 10.39
N LEU A 42 -3.60 4.50 10.73
CA LEU A 42 -4.05 5.51 9.76
C LEU A 42 -2.97 5.81 8.71
N GLY A 43 -1.71 5.99 9.14
CA GLY A 43 -0.58 6.20 8.23
C GLY A 43 -0.34 5.01 7.30
N LEU A 44 -0.49 3.78 7.79
CA LEU A 44 -0.42 2.57 6.95
C LEU A 44 -1.55 2.51 5.93
N ALA A 45 -2.78 2.83 6.32
CA ALA A 45 -3.92 2.89 5.41
C ALA A 45 -3.71 3.93 4.31
N LEU A 46 -3.27 5.14 4.68
CA LEU A 46 -2.96 6.23 3.75
C LEU A 46 -1.86 5.82 2.77
N ASN A 47 -0.73 5.30 3.26
CA ASN A 47 0.38 4.87 2.41
C ASN A 47 -0.03 3.75 1.44
N LEU A 48 -0.85 2.80 1.90
CA LEU A 48 -1.35 1.72 1.05
C LEU A 48 -2.34 2.26 -0.01
N SER A 49 -3.21 3.21 0.35
CA SER A 49 -4.10 3.88 -0.61
C SER A 49 -3.32 4.61 -1.70
N VAL A 50 -2.32 5.42 -1.33
CA VAL A 50 -1.43 6.11 -2.28
C VAL A 50 -0.72 5.12 -3.19
N PHE A 51 -0.25 3.99 -2.65
CA PHE A 51 0.37 2.93 -3.46
C PHE A 51 -0.60 2.35 -4.50
N TYR A 52 -1.86 2.09 -4.12
CA TYR A 52 -2.88 1.62 -5.07
C TYR A 52 -3.17 2.64 -6.17
N PHE A 53 -3.17 3.93 -5.83
CA PHE A 53 -3.44 5.01 -6.79
C PHE A 53 -2.25 5.23 -7.73
N GLU A 54 -1.07 5.52 -7.19
CA GLU A 54 0.11 5.97 -7.97
C GLU A 54 0.85 4.81 -8.67
N ILE A 55 0.94 3.63 -8.02
CA ILE A 55 1.80 2.55 -8.49
C ILE A 55 1.01 1.47 -9.23
N LEU A 56 -0.15 1.08 -8.70
CA LEU A 56 -1.00 0.04 -9.28
C LEU A 56 -2.09 0.58 -10.22
N ASN A 57 -2.17 1.90 -10.40
CA ASN A 57 -3.16 2.58 -11.23
C ASN A 57 -4.59 2.06 -10.97
N SER A 58 -4.91 1.82 -9.70
CA SER A 58 -6.15 1.19 -9.22
C SER A 58 -6.90 2.15 -8.29
N PRO A 59 -7.48 3.25 -8.81
CA PRO A 59 -8.09 4.30 -8.00
C PRO A 59 -9.27 3.82 -7.16
N ASP A 60 -10.05 2.85 -7.65
CA ASP A 60 -11.19 2.29 -6.91
C ASP A 60 -10.75 1.62 -5.59
N LYS A 61 -9.67 0.84 -5.64
CA LYS A 61 -9.08 0.19 -4.46
C LYS A 61 -8.48 1.21 -3.50
N ALA A 62 -7.85 2.26 -4.04
CA ALA A 62 -7.33 3.35 -3.23
C ALA A 62 -8.45 4.05 -2.44
N CYS A 63 -9.58 4.33 -3.09
CA CYS A 63 -10.74 4.96 -2.47
C CYS A 63 -11.38 4.06 -1.38
N GLN A 64 -11.50 2.76 -1.63
CA GLN A 64 -12.02 1.80 -0.64
C GLN A 64 -11.16 1.72 0.63
N LEU A 65 -9.85 1.94 0.52
CA LEU A 65 -8.92 1.94 1.65
C LEU A 65 -8.88 3.27 2.42
N ALA A 66 -9.22 4.38 1.74
CA ALA A 66 -9.22 5.72 2.33
C ALA A 66 -10.54 6.10 2.99
N LYS A 67 -11.63 5.39 2.67
CA LYS A 67 -12.94 5.52 3.33
C LYS A 67 -12.97 4.81 4.68
#